data_AF-A0A4V3CDT9-F1
#
_entry.id   AF-A0A4V3CDT9-F1
#
_cell.length_a   1.000
_cell.length_b   1.000
_cell.length_c   1.000
_cell.angle_alpha   90.00
_cell.angle_beta   90.00
_cell.angle_gamma   90.00
#
_symmetry.space_group_name_H-M   'P 1'
#
loop_
_entity.id
_entity.type
_entity.pdbx_description
1 polymer ?
#
loop_
_entity_poly.entity_id
_entity_poly.type
_entity_poly.pdbx_seq_one_letter_code
_entity_poly.pdbx_strand_id
1 'polypeptide(L)'
;MIGVPVYNFGIPAVLKGWIDQVARAGATFTYGDGTPKGLVINKKVYLSIASGAVFSEGPYKAYDFSEPYLRAVLGFLGMTDITVFRVEGTAIPDLAEGALPKALASVEEFAF
;
A
#
# COMPACT_ATOMS: atom_id res chain seq x y z
N MET A 1 -7.54 -1.43 6.95
CA MET A 1 -7.30 -0.34 5.98
C MET A 1 -6.03 0.39 6.41
N ILE A 2 -5.16 0.76 5.48
CA ILE A 2 -3.95 1.56 5.74
C ILE A 2 -3.98 2.77 4.80
N GLY A 3 -3.97 3.99 5.37
CA GLY A 3 -3.81 5.23 4.63
C GLY A 3 -2.34 5.58 4.47
N VAL A 4 -1.92 5.93 3.25
CA VAL A 4 -0.50 6.07 2.89
C VAL A 4 -0.29 7.32 2.04
N PRO A 5 0.11 8.46 2.62
CA PRO A 5 0.66 9.54 1.83
C PRO A 5 2.05 9.16 1.31
N VAL A 6 2.31 9.40 0.03
CA VAL A 6 3.62 9.17 -0.58
C VAL A 6 4.53 10.36 -0.28
N TYR A 7 5.59 10.13 0.50
CA TYR A 7 6.64 11.10 0.76
C TYR A 7 7.95 10.60 0.20
N ASN A 8 8.62 11.41 -0.62
CA ASN A 8 9.88 11.07 -1.26
C ASN A 8 9.87 9.66 -1.86
N PHE A 9 8.89 9.39 -2.74
CA PHE A 9 8.73 8.13 -3.48
C PHE A 9 8.30 6.91 -2.66
N GLY A 10 8.20 7.01 -1.33
CA GLY A 10 7.91 5.87 -0.46
C GLY A 10 6.87 6.16 0.62
N ILE A 11 6.76 5.22 1.57
CA ILE A 11 5.87 5.32 2.71
C ILE A 11 6.42 6.27 3.80
N PRO A 12 5.57 6.83 4.68
CA PRO A 12 6.04 7.63 5.80
C PRO A 12 6.90 6.81 6.78
N ALA A 13 7.93 7.45 7.35
CA ALA A 13 8.85 6.79 8.30
C ALA A 13 8.12 6.18 9.51
N VAL A 14 7.04 6.82 9.98
CA VAL A 14 6.21 6.31 11.08
C VAL A 14 5.51 5.00 10.69
N LEU A 15 5.00 4.91 9.45
CA LEU A 15 4.39 3.67 8.96
C LEU A 15 5.43 2.55 8.84
N LYS A 16 6.64 2.87 8.36
CA LYS A 16 7.75 1.92 8.37
C LYS A 16 8.09 1.43 9.79
N GLY A 17 8.14 2.35 10.75
CA GLY A 17 8.36 2.02 12.16
C GLY A 17 7.26 1.13 12.74
N TRP A 18 5.99 1.37 12.41
CA TRP A 18 4.89 0.50 12.81
C TRP A 18 5.02 -0.91 12.21
N ILE A 19 5.36 -1.02 10.92
CA ILE A 19 5.60 -2.30 10.24
C ILE A 19 6.71 -3.09 10.96
N ASP A 20 7.81 -2.42 11.32
CA ASP A 20 8.93 -3.05 12.05
C ASP A 20 8.53 -3.55 13.44
N GLN A 21 7.54 -2.91 14.06
CA GLN A 21 7.03 -3.32 15.37
C GLN A 21 6.09 -4.53 15.30
N VAL A 22 5.30 -4.65 14.22
CA VAL A 22 4.34 -5.76 14.07
C VAL A 22 4.92 -6.98 13.38
N ALA A 23 6.04 -6.86 12.66
CA ALA A 23 6.76 -8.00 12.08
C ALA A 23 7.53 -8.75 13.17
N ARG A 24 6.90 -9.75 13.79
CA ARG A 24 7.44 -10.51 14.93
C ARG A 24 7.42 -12.01 14.67
N ALA A 25 8.58 -12.64 14.75
CA ALA A 25 8.73 -14.09 14.65
C ALA A 25 7.94 -14.79 15.76
N GLY A 26 7.21 -15.85 15.41
CA GLY A 26 6.31 -16.58 16.31
C GLY A 26 4.95 -15.91 16.54
N ALA A 27 4.73 -14.68 16.05
CA ALA A 27 3.46 -13.96 16.21
C ALA A 27 2.81 -13.61 14.86
N THR A 28 3.52 -12.94 13.95
CA THR A 28 2.99 -12.55 12.63
C THR A 28 3.67 -13.26 11.47
N PHE A 29 4.84 -13.87 11.70
CA PHE A 29 5.49 -14.81 10.78
C PHE A 29 6.27 -15.88 11.56
N THR A 30 6.68 -16.96 10.90
CA THR A 30 7.49 -18.04 11.50
C THR A 30 8.52 -18.59 10.50
N TYR A 31 9.54 -19.28 11.03
CA TYR A 31 10.52 -20.08 10.28
C TYR A 31 10.46 -21.57 10.66
N GLY A 32 9.33 -22.05 11.19
CA GLY A 32 9.21 -23.38 11.80
C GLY A 32 9.63 -24.57 10.92
N ASP A 33 9.59 -24.42 9.59
CA ASP A 33 10.01 -25.41 8.59
C ASP A 33 11.29 -25.01 7.82
N GLY A 34 12.00 -23.99 8.31
CA GLY A 34 13.18 -23.42 7.65
C GLY A 34 12.85 -22.38 6.58
N THR A 35 11.57 -22.12 6.29
CA THR A 35 11.13 -21.10 5.33
C THR A 35 10.26 -20.02 6.00
N PRO A 36 10.33 -18.75 5.56
CA PRO A 36 9.47 -17.71 6.10
C PRO A 36 8.01 -17.97 5.72
N LYS A 37 7.15 -18.07 6.73
CA LYS A 37 5.71 -18.24 6.56
C LYS A 37 4.95 -17.17 7.35
N GLY A 38 4.14 -16.39 6.65
CA GLY A 38 3.21 -15.45 7.26
C GLY A 38 2.11 -16.15 8.06
N LEU A 39 1.75 -15.58 9.21
CA LEU A 39 0.72 -16.13 10.12
C LEU A 39 -0.59 -15.33 10.07
N VAL A 40 -0.58 -14.13 9.48
CA VAL A 40 -1.75 -13.24 9.38
C VAL A 40 -2.56 -13.58 8.13
N ILE A 41 -3.22 -14.73 8.16
CA ILE A 41 -3.96 -15.30 7.02
C ILE A 41 -5.46 -14.94 7.06
N ASN A 42 -6.13 -15.13 5.92
CA ASN A 42 -7.58 -14.89 5.75
C ASN A 42 -8.00 -13.45 6.13
N LYS A 43 -7.16 -12.47 5.76
CA LYS A 43 -7.42 -11.05 5.97
C LYS A 43 -7.42 -10.33 4.62
N LYS A 44 -8.42 -9.47 4.44
CA LYS A 44 -8.49 -8.46 3.38
C LYS A 44 -7.75 -7.21 3.84
N VAL A 45 -6.90 -6.65 2.99
CA VAL A 45 -6.22 -5.37 3.23
C VAL A 45 -6.58 -4.38 2.14
N TYR A 46 -7.03 -3.21 2.56
CA TYR A 46 -7.25 -2.06 1.69
C TYR A 46 -6.15 -1.03 1.93
N LEU A 47 -5.40 -0.69 0.87
CA LEU A 47 -4.45 0.42 0.87
C LEU A 47 -5.09 1.63 0.19
N SER A 48 -5.10 2.76 0.87
CA SER A 48 -5.47 4.06 0.28
C SER A 48 -4.19 4.88 0.15
N ILE A 49 -3.70 5.04 -1.09
CA ILE A 49 -2.42 5.70 -1.38
C ILE A 49 -2.70 7.07 -2.00
N ALA A 50 -2.12 8.13 -1.44
CA ALA A 50 -2.28 9.49 -1.93
C ALA A 50 -0.92 10.09 -2.33
N SER A 51 -0.84 10.68 -3.52
CA SER A 51 0.40 11.26 -4.04
C SER A 51 0.18 12.55 -4.85
N GLY A 52 1.21 13.40 -4.83
CA GLY A 52 1.27 14.60 -5.68
C GLY A 52 1.46 14.27 -7.17
N ALA A 53 2.32 13.30 -7.47
CA ALA A 53 2.55 12.78 -8.83
C ALA A 53 1.68 11.56 -9.12
N VAL A 54 1.70 11.10 -10.38
CA VAL A 54 1.10 9.84 -10.84
C VAL A 54 2.15 8.73 -10.83
N PHE A 55 1.93 7.67 -10.06
CA PHE A 55 2.86 6.55 -9.89
C PHE A 55 2.27 5.22 -10.40
N SER A 56 0.96 5.14 -10.66
CA SER A 56 0.36 3.92 -11.21
C SER A 56 0.80 3.60 -12.64
N GLU A 57 1.20 4.63 -13.39
CA GLU A 57 1.57 4.57 -14.80
C GLU A 57 2.56 5.67 -15.20
N GLY A 58 2.99 5.64 -16.47
CA GLY A 58 3.86 6.67 -17.02
C GLY A 58 5.31 6.62 -16.50
N PRO A 59 6.08 7.71 -16.68
CA PRO A 59 7.52 7.73 -16.45
C PRO A 59 7.90 7.59 -14.97
N TYR A 60 7.01 7.95 -14.05
CA TYR A 60 7.27 7.87 -12.61
C TYR A 60 6.91 6.52 -12.00
N LYS A 61 6.31 5.59 -12.76
CA LYS A 61 5.92 4.25 -12.24
C LYS A 61 7.07 3.48 -11.60
N ALA A 62 8.28 3.56 -12.17
CA ALA A 62 9.46 2.90 -11.62
C ALA A 62 9.92 3.47 -10.26
N TYR A 63 9.40 4.65 -9.89
CA TYR A 63 9.68 5.33 -8.62
C TYR A 63 8.57 5.10 -7.59
N ASP A 64 7.61 4.20 -7.84
CA ASP A 64 6.69 3.78 -6.78
C ASP A 64 7.39 2.78 -5.84
N PHE A 65 7.94 3.29 -4.73
CA PHE A 65 8.45 2.44 -3.65
C PHE A 65 7.42 2.25 -2.53
N SER A 66 6.19 2.73 -2.70
CA SER A 66 5.14 2.65 -1.69
C SER A 66 4.31 1.38 -1.81
N GLU A 67 3.59 1.19 -2.92
CA GLU A 67 2.72 0.03 -3.13
C GLU A 67 3.51 -1.28 -3.20
N PRO A 68 4.60 -1.41 -3.97
CA PRO A 68 5.37 -2.65 -4.03
C PRO A 68 5.96 -3.06 -2.68
N TYR A 69 6.47 -2.10 -1.91
CA TYR A 69 6.98 -2.36 -0.56
C TYR A 69 5.89 -2.88 0.38
N LEU A 70 4.71 -2.23 0.39
CA LEU A 70 3.59 -2.65 1.23
C LEU A 70 3.08 -4.03 0.83
N ARG A 71 2.91 -4.32 -0.47
CA ARG A 71 2.55 -5.66 -0.93
C ARG A 71 3.57 -6.72 -0.51
N ALA A 72 4.86 -6.41 -0.63
CA ALA A 72 5.92 -7.34 -0.25
C ALA A 72 5.90 -7.63 1.26
N VAL A 73 5.86 -6.61 2.11
CA VAL A 73 5.94 -6.81 3.56
C VAL A 73 4.65 -7.38 4.14
N LEU A 74 3.47 -6.95 3.65
CA LEU A 74 2.20 -7.53 4.08
C LEU A 74 2.04 -8.97 3.60
N GLY A 75 2.47 -9.27 2.36
CA GLY A 75 2.52 -10.62 1.82
C GLY A 75 3.45 -11.53 2.62
N PHE A 76 4.63 -11.03 3.02
CA PHE A 76 5.53 -11.74 3.94
C PHE A 76 4.86 -12.10 5.27
N LEU A 77 4.01 -11.21 5.81
CA LEU A 77 3.22 -11.47 7.02
C LEU A 77 1.99 -12.36 6.79
N GLY A 78 1.67 -12.72 5.54
CA GLY A 78 0.60 -13.63 5.17
C GLY A 78 -0.67 -12.97 4.61
N MET A 79 -0.69 -11.64 4.53
CA MET A 79 -1.81 -10.86 4.00
C MET A 79 -1.65 -10.70 2.48
N THR A 80 -2.28 -11.58 1.70
CA THR A 80 -2.14 -11.61 0.24
C THR A 80 -3.34 -11.02 -0.52
N ASP A 81 -4.51 -10.93 0.12
CA ASP A 81 -5.70 -10.28 -0.46
C ASP A 81 -5.62 -8.76 -0.23
N ILE A 82 -4.92 -8.07 -1.15
CA ILE A 82 -4.64 -6.64 -1.08
C ILE A 82 -5.27 -5.88 -2.25
N THR A 83 -6.23 -5.03 -1.93
CA THR A 83 -6.83 -4.05 -2.85
C THR A 83 -6.22 -2.67 -2.61
N VAL A 84 -5.95 -1.93 -3.68
CA VAL A 84 -5.33 -0.60 -3.62
C VAL A 84 -6.22 0.41 -4.31
N PHE A 85 -6.51 1.50 -3.60
CA PHE A 85 -7.17 2.68 -4.12
C PHE A 85 -6.19 3.84 -4.11
N ARG A 86 -6.09 4.57 -5.22
CA ARG A 86 -5.10 5.63 -5.38
C ARG A 86 -5.74 6.98 -5.65
N VAL A 87 -5.25 8.01 -4.98
CA VAL A 87 -5.51 9.42 -5.28
C VAL A 87 -4.19 10.02 -5.76
N GLU A 88 -4.05 10.23 -7.07
CA GLU A 88 -2.76 10.64 -7.66
C GLU A 88 -2.89 11.90 -8.48
N GLY A 89 -1.76 12.58 -8.73
CA GLY A 89 -1.76 13.81 -9.52
C GLY A 89 -2.30 15.02 -8.77
N THR A 90 -2.39 14.96 -7.44
CA THR A 90 -2.94 16.05 -6.61
C THR A 90 -2.11 17.34 -6.66
N ALA A 91 -0.86 17.27 -7.10
CA ALA A 91 0.02 18.42 -7.29
C ALA A 91 0.22 18.81 -8.76
N ILE A 92 -0.49 18.15 -9.69
CA ILE A 92 -0.45 18.44 -11.13
C ILE A 92 -1.70 19.26 -11.47
N PRO A 93 -1.57 20.54 -11.89
CA PRO A 93 -2.72 21.44 -12.06
C PRO A 93 -3.87 20.85 -12.87
N ASP A 94 -3.57 20.20 -14.00
CA ASP A 94 -4.58 19.63 -14.91
C ASP A 94 -5.28 18.38 -14.36
N LEU A 95 -4.70 17.74 -13.32
CA LEU A 95 -5.24 16.50 -12.73
C LEU A 95 -5.83 16.73 -11.34
N ALA A 96 -5.42 17.79 -10.64
CA ALA A 96 -5.70 17.97 -9.22
C ALA A 96 -7.19 17.99 -8.88
N GLU A 97 -8.02 18.69 -9.67
CA GLU A 97 -9.47 18.76 -9.44
C GLU A 97 -10.17 17.40 -9.65
N GLY A 98 -9.67 16.59 -10.59
CA GLY A 98 -10.24 15.28 -10.92
C GLY A 98 -9.70 14.12 -10.08
N ALA A 99 -8.59 14.31 -9.37
CA ALA A 99 -7.89 13.24 -8.66
C ALA A 99 -8.74 12.55 -7.58
N LEU A 100 -9.37 13.33 -6.70
CA LEU A 100 -10.21 12.80 -5.62
C LEU A 100 -11.52 12.18 -6.13
N PRO A 101 -12.31 12.85 -7.01
CA PRO A 101 -13.51 12.24 -7.59
C PRO A 101 -13.23 10.89 -8.28
N LYS A 102 -12.16 10.79 -9.07
CA LYS A 102 -11.74 9.55 -9.73
C LYS A 102 -11.47 8.43 -8.72
N ALA A 103 -10.78 8.75 -7.63
CA ALA A 103 -10.51 7.77 -6.59
C ALA A 103 -11.77 7.31 -5.85
N LEU A 104 -12.68 8.23 -5.53
CA LEU A 104 -13.95 7.90 -4.88
C LEU A 104 -14.81 6.99 -5.76
N ALA A 105 -14.91 7.28 -7.06
CA ALA A 105 -15.60 6.41 -8.01
C ALA A 105 -15.05 4.97 -8.00
N SER A 106 -13.72 4.80 -7.95
CA SER A 106 -13.11 3.47 -7.87
C SER A 106 -13.45 2.70 -6.58
N VAL A 107 -13.71 3.42 -5.48
CA VAL A 107 -14.14 2.82 -4.21
C VAL A 107 -15.63 2.43 -4.28
N GLU A 108 -16.46 3.28 -4.88
CA GLU A 108 -17.91 3.04 -5.04
C GLU A 108 -18.19 1.86 -5.99
N GLU A 109 -17.38 1.70 -7.04
CA GLU A 109 -17.47 0.58 -7.99
C GLU A 109 -16.96 -0.75 -7.39
N PHE A 110 -16.21 -0.70 -6.30
CA PHE A 110 -15.63 -1.90 -5.70
C PHE A 110 -16.65 -2.67 -4.84
N ALA A 111 -16.84 -3.95 -5.15
CA ALA A 111 -17.66 -4.85 -4.35
C ALA A 111 -16.86 -5.42 -3.17
N PHE A 112 -17.21 -5.02 -1.95
CA PHE A 112 -16.51 -5.39 -0.70
C PHE A 112 -16.70 -6.84 -0.24
#